data_AF-A0A150AAG9-F1
#
_entry.id   AF-A0A150AAG9-F1
#
_cell.length_a   1.000
_cell.length_b   1.000
_cell.length_c   1.000
_cell.angle_alpha   90.00
_cell.angle_beta   90.00
_cell.angle_gamma   90.00
#
_symmetry.space_group_name_H-M   'P 1'
#
loop_
_entity.id
_entity.type
_entity.pdbx_description
1 polymer ?
#
loop_
_entity_poly.entity_id
_entity_poly.type
_entity_poly.pdbx_seq_one_letter_code
_entity_poly.pdbx_strand_id
1 'polypeptide(L)'
;MIEINLSDIKYKIKSIFIPYLLISISSCVLYTLFYWVIVVQLDMFQFPSSIVNLLVLFMIPGVLVQTVLKERLQILAIKKIRVIGFKLLILFSIIVPLVLLGHAILDDVFFRLVEINDVEDIGKFSSDKFFTVNSFKIIKNQEKGYTRVTPPSRGSSMELVFYRLFQFENSENIWYGLSFDKKVLTAEDDQNGTLSKVFSANIQNDLDTYNFYNVDYFEKVFNPTEKKNFMRGIDNNDLKFRDSSPIILIPQKGKFEQRLYTKTSGLVQIYLINIAFVLFIIFQLKLKPRDIK
;
A
#
# COMPACT_ATOMS: atom_id res chain seq x y z
N MET A 1 -25.69 22.37 -30.37
CA MET A 1 -25.95 20.96 -30.76
C MET A 1 -24.63 20.40 -31.27
N ILE A 2 -23.99 19.48 -30.53
CA ILE A 2 -22.72 18.88 -30.94
C ILE A 2 -23.08 17.77 -31.93
N GLU A 3 -22.88 17.97 -33.23
CA GLU A 3 -22.96 16.88 -34.20
C GLU A 3 -21.84 15.89 -33.89
N ILE A 4 -22.21 14.75 -33.30
CA ILE A 4 -21.28 13.67 -32.99
C ILE A 4 -21.09 12.86 -34.26
N ASN A 5 -19.99 13.11 -34.97
CA ASN A 5 -19.62 12.29 -36.11
C ASN A 5 -19.05 10.94 -35.64
N LEU A 6 -19.78 9.85 -35.89
CA LEU A 6 -19.39 8.49 -35.50
C LEU A 6 -18.03 8.05 -36.07
N SER A 7 -17.66 8.54 -37.26
CA SER A 7 -16.38 8.21 -37.89
C SER A 7 -15.19 8.79 -37.11
N ASP A 8 -15.31 10.02 -36.62
CA ASP A 8 -14.30 10.68 -35.79
C ASP A 8 -14.15 10.01 -34.43
N ILE A 9 -15.27 9.58 -33.83
CA ILE A 9 -15.26 8.79 -32.59
C ILE A 9 -14.48 7.49 -32.79
N LYS A 10 -14.81 6.73 -33.83
CA LYS A 10 -14.13 5.45 -34.12
C LYS A 10 -12.64 5.66 -34.32
N TYR A 11 -12.26 6.74 -35.00
CA TYR A 11 -10.85 7.09 -35.21
C TYR A 11 -10.13 7.45 -33.92
N LYS A 12 -10.73 8.24 -33.04
CA LYS A 12 -10.17 8.59 -31.71
C LYS A 12 -9.96 7.35 -30.84
N ILE A 13 -10.95 6.46 -30.78
CA ILE A 13 -10.86 5.22 -30.00
C ILE A 13 -9.70 4.36 -30.51
N LYS A 14 -9.66 4.09 -31.83
CA LYS A 14 -8.64 3.23 -32.42
C LYS A 14 -7.24 3.81 -32.34
N SER A 15 -7.10 5.12 -32.53
CA SER A 15 -5.79 5.76 -32.67
C SER A 15 -5.17 6.17 -31.34
N ILE A 16 -5.99 6.41 -30.30
CA ILE A 16 -5.53 7.01 -29.03
C ILE A 16 -5.93 6.13 -27.84
N PHE A 17 -7.21 5.80 -27.69
CA PHE A 17 -7.70 5.09 -26.51
C PHE A 17 -7.23 3.64 -26.43
N ILE A 18 -7.28 2.87 -27.53
CA ILE A 18 -6.78 1.49 -27.56
C ILE A 18 -5.27 1.43 -27.23
N PRO A 19 -4.39 2.24 -27.84
CA PRO A 19 -2.99 2.32 -27.46
C PRO A 19 -2.77 2.71 -25.99
N TYR A 20 -3.53 3.67 -25.48
CA TYR A 20 -3.50 4.04 -24.06
C TYR A 20 -3.82 2.83 -23.16
N LEU A 21 -4.89 2.11 -23.46
CA LEU A 21 -5.33 0.96 -22.68
C LEU A 21 -4.28 -0.17 -22.71
N LEU A 22 -3.69 -0.42 -23.88
CA LEU A 22 -2.58 -1.37 -24.02
C LEU A 22 -1.36 -0.97 -23.18
N ILE A 23 -0.97 0.31 -23.20
CA ILE A 23 0.15 0.82 -22.39
C ILE A 23 -0.16 0.67 -20.89
N SER A 24 -1.38 1.00 -20.48
CA SER A 24 -1.82 0.90 -19.10
C SER A 24 -1.73 -0.54 -18.58
N ILE A 25 -2.32 -1.50 -19.31
CA ILE A 25 -2.25 -2.92 -18.96
C ILE A 25 -0.80 -3.42 -18.98
N SER A 26 -0.03 -3.08 -20.02
CA SER A 26 1.37 -3.51 -20.13
C SER A 26 2.21 -2.96 -18.98
N SER A 27 1.95 -1.74 -18.54
CA SER A 27 2.63 -1.14 -17.39
C SER A 27 2.32 -1.91 -16.10
N CYS A 28 1.06 -2.31 -15.88
CA CYS A 28 0.67 -3.13 -14.73
C CYS A 28 1.39 -4.49 -14.74
N VAL A 29 1.43 -5.16 -15.89
CA VAL A 29 2.11 -6.47 -16.04
C VAL A 29 3.61 -6.33 -15.79
N LEU A 30 4.27 -5.37 -16.44
CA LEU A 30 5.70 -5.13 -16.29
C LEU A 30 6.07 -4.75 -14.85
N TYR A 31 5.28 -3.91 -14.21
CA TYR A 31 5.49 -3.53 -12.82
C TYR A 31 5.34 -4.74 -11.87
N THR A 32 4.32 -5.58 -12.10
CA THR A 32 4.10 -6.79 -11.30
C THR A 32 5.26 -7.77 -11.44
N LEU A 33 5.76 -7.98 -12.67
CA LEU A 33 6.93 -8.82 -12.94
C LEU A 33 8.19 -8.25 -12.28
N PHE A 34 8.40 -6.94 -12.38
CA PHE A 34 9.54 -6.28 -11.77
C PHE A 34 9.50 -6.42 -10.23
N TYR A 35 8.34 -6.18 -9.63
CA TYR A 35 8.15 -6.36 -8.19
C TYR A 35 8.45 -7.80 -7.79
N TRP A 36 7.92 -8.79 -8.50
CA TRP A 36 8.18 -10.19 -8.21
C TRP A 36 9.67 -10.55 -8.28
N VAL A 37 10.40 -10.10 -9.30
CA VAL A 37 11.84 -10.37 -9.41
C VAL A 37 12.62 -9.67 -8.29
N ILE A 38 12.40 -8.38 -8.06
CA ILE A 38 13.22 -7.61 -7.12
C ILE A 38 12.85 -7.91 -5.67
N VAL A 39 11.57 -7.92 -5.35
CA VAL A 39 11.12 -8.02 -3.96
C VAL A 39 11.08 -9.48 -3.53
N VAL A 40 10.50 -10.37 -4.34
CA VAL A 40 10.29 -11.77 -3.94
C VAL A 40 11.52 -12.62 -4.21
N GLN A 41 12.13 -12.54 -5.40
CA GLN A 41 13.26 -13.43 -5.75
C GLN A 41 14.60 -12.96 -5.17
N LEU A 42 14.85 -11.65 -5.07
CA LEU A 42 16.13 -11.12 -4.56
C LEU A 42 16.11 -10.83 -3.05
N ASP A 43 15.03 -11.17 -2.33
CA ASP A 43 14.87 -10.97 -0.88
C ASP A 43 15.10 -9.50 -0.44
N MET A 44 14.91 -8.54 -1.36
CA MET A 44 15.18 -7.11 -1.13
C MET A 44 14.04 -6.42 -0.34
N PHE A 45 13.34 -7.14 0.52
CA PHE A 45 12.23 -6.65 1.34
C PHE A 45 12.65 -5.51 2.29
N GLN A 46 13.92 -5.47 2.66
CA GLN A 46 14.46 -4.44 3.56
C GLN A 46 14.71 -3.10 2.88
N PHE A 47 14.59 -2.96 1.55
CA PHE A 47 14.82 -1.67 0.89
C PHE A 47 13.71 -0.68 1.25
N PRO A 48 13.97 0.28 2.16
CA PRO A 48 12.98 1.28 2.55
C PRO A 48 12.89 2.40 1.52
N SER A 49 13.55 2.26 0.38
CA SER A 49 13.62 3.31 -0.62
C SER A 49 12.31 3.35 -1.38
N SER A 50 11.31 4.02 -0.77
CA SER A 50 10.15 4.56 -1.49
C SER A 50 10.58 5.20 -2.80
N ILE A 51 11.80 5.75 -2.86
CA ILE A 51 12.46 6.29 -4.05
C ILE A 51 12.63 5.26 -5.19
N VAL A 52 13.10 4.03 -4.93
CA VAL A 52 13.32 3.03 -5.99
C VAL A 52 11.98 2.54 -6.55
N ASN A 53 11.03 2.23 -5.67
CA ASN A 53 9.67 1.86 -6.09
C ASN A 53 9.00 2.99 -6.86
N LEU A 54 9.15 4.23 -6.41
CA LEU A 54 8.62 5.41 -7.08
C LEU A 54 9.29 5.61 -8.44
N LEU A 55 10.62 5.48 -8.54
CA LEU A 55 11.36 5.64 -9.78
C LEU A 55 10.94 4.61 -10.83
N VAL A 56 10.78 3.35 -10.45
CA VAL A 56 10.25 2.29 -11.34
C VAL A 56 8.82 2.61 -11.80
N LEU A 57 8.00 3.12 -10.88
CA LEU A 57 6.61 3.51 -11.15
C LEU A 57 6.48 4.64 -12.17
N PHE A 58 7.46 5.54 -12.23
CA PHE A 58 7.50 6.64 -13.20
C PHE A 58 8.18 6.22 -14.50
N MET A 59 9.23 5.40 -14.45
CA MET A 59 10.05 5.02 -15.61
C MET A 59 9.28 4.14 -16.59
N ILE A 60 8.62 3.08 -16.13
CA ILE A 60 7.89 2.14 -17.00
C ILE A 60 6.82 2.86 -17.84
N PRO A 61 5.82 3.52 -17.23
CA PRO A 61 4.78 4.20 -18.00
C PRO A 61 5.34 5.43 -18.73
N GLY A 62 6.33 6.14 -18.17
CA GLY A 62 6.97 7.29 -18.80
C GLY A 62 7.61 6.93 -20.16
N VAL A 63 8.39 5.84 -20.20
CA VAL A 63 9.02 5.34 -21.42
C VAL A 63 7.97 4.88 -22.43
N LEU A 64 6.95 4.13 -22.00
CA LEU A 64 5.92 3.62 -22.91
C LEU A 64 5.06 4.75 -23.51
N VAL A 65 4.67 5.75 -22.70
CA VAL A 65 3.92 6.91 -23.18
C VAL A 65 4.75 7.74 -24.15
N GLN A 66 6.04 7.94 -23.87
CA GLN A 66 6.92 8.75 -24.71
C GLN A 66 7.28 8.07 -26.04
N THR A 67 7.36 6.74 -26.08
CA THR A 67 7.68 5.98 -27.30
C THR A 67 6.43 5.74 -28.17
N VAL A 68 5.35 5.23 -27.59
CA VAL A 68 4.17 4.77 -28.35
C VAL A 68 3.12 5.87 -28.52
N LEU A 69 2.87 6.66 -27.47
CA LEU A 69 1.75 7.60 -27.44
C LEU A 69 2.12 8.99 -27.94
N LYS A 70 3.41 9.37 -27.87
CA LYS A 70 3.90 10.70 -28.28
C LYS A 70 3.47 11.10 -29.69
N GLU A 71 3.55 10.20 -30.66
CA GLU A 71 3.19 10.49 -32.07
C GLU A 71 1.67 10.54 -32.25
N ARG A 72 0.96 9.62 -31.60
CA ARG A 72 -0.50 9.50 -31.68
C ARG A 72 -1.22 10.69 -31.06
N LEU A 73 -0.64 11.32 -30.03
CA LEU A 73 -1.18 12.52 -29.40
C LEU A 73 -1.03 13.79 -30.26
N GLN A 74 -0.16 13.79 -31.28
CA GLN A 74 0.01 14.94 -32.17
C GLN A 74 -1.15 15.10 -33.18
N ILE A 75 -1.97 14.05 -33.33
CA ILE A 75 -3.17 13.98 -34.17
C ILE A 75 -4.28 14.90 -33.62
N LEU A 76 -4.25 15.22 -32.32
CA LEU A 76 -5.24 16.07 -31.66
C LEU A 76 -4.94 17.57 -31.89
N ALA A 77 -5.99 18.38 -32.11
CA ALA A 77 -5.92 19.83 -32.34
C ALA A 77 -5.68 20.59 -31.03
N ILE A 78 -4.54 20.33 -30.39
CA ILE A 78 -4.20 20.91 -29.09
C ILE A 78 -3.10 21.96 -29.29
N LYS A 79 -3.31 23.17 -28.74
CA LYS A 79 -2.25 24.19 -28.66
C LYS A 79 -1.03 23.60 -27.94
N LYS A 80 0.18 23.87 -28.43
CA LYS A 80 1.45 23.26 -27.96
C LYS A 80 1.60 23.22 -26.42
N ILE A 81 1.13 24.25 -25.72
CA ILE A 81 1.16 24.35 -24.24
C ILE A 81 0.18 23.39 -23.53
N ARG A 82 -0.97 23.10 -24.15
CA ARG A 82 -1.98 22.14 -23.65
C ARG A 82 -1.61 20.68 -23.97
N VAL A 83 -0.69 20.44 -24.92
CA VAL A 83 -0.22 19.08 -25.25
C VAL A 83 0.58 18.48 -24.09
N ILE A 84 1.40 19.29 -23.42
CA ILE A 84 2.19 18.86 -22.26
C ILE A 84 1.26 18.48 -21.11
N GLY A 85 0.27 19.33 -20.79
CA GLY A 85 -0.72 19.03 -19.75
C GLY A 85 -1.51 17.75 -20.04
N PHE A 86 -1.89 17.50 -21.30
CA PHE A 86 -2.60 16.29 -21.68
C PHE A 86 -1.74 15.03 -21.56
N LYS A 87 -0.46 15.10 -21.94
CA LYS A 87 0.50 14.00 -21.73
C LYS A 87 0.68 13.67 -20.26
N LEU A 88 0.83 14.69 -19.41
CA LEU A 88 0.94 14.51 -17.97
C LEU A 88 -0.33 13.88 -17.40
N LEU A 89 -1.51 14.32 -17.83
CA LEU A 89 -2.78 13.72 -17.39
C LEU A 89 -2.87 12.23 -17.72
N ILE A 90 -2.53 11.85 -18.95
CA ILE A 90 -2.49 10.43 -19.34
C ILE A 90 -1.49 9.65 -18.51
N LEU A 91 -0.29 10.22 -18.30
CA LEU A 91 0.75 9.59 -17.48
C LEU A 91 0.27 9.37 -16.04
N PHE A 92 -0.32 10.39 -15.41
CA PHE A 92 -0.89 10.28 -14.07
C PHE A 92 -2.02 9.25 -14.00
N SER A 93 -2.86 9.16 -15.02
CA SER A 93 -3.95 8.18 -15.07
C SER A 93 -3.45 6.73 -15.09
N ILE A 94 -2.25 6.49 -15.62
CA ILE A 94 -1.59 5.17 -15.58
C ILE A 94 -0.89 4.96 -14.24
N ILE A 95 -0.21 5.98 -13.72
CA ILE A 95 0.58 5.89 -12.49
C ILE A 95 -0.29 5.68 -11.25
N VAL A 96 -1.44 6.36 -11.13
CA VAL A 96 -2.29 6.27 -9.94
C VAL A 96 -2.73 4.82 -9.64
N PRO A 97 -3.28 4.05 -10.61
CA PRO A 97 -3.55 2.63 -10.42
C PRO A 97 -2.31 1.79 -10.10
N LEU A 98 -1.14 2.09 -10.70
CA LEU A 98 0.11 1.40 -10.42
C LEU A 98 0.59 1.59 -8.98
N VAL A 99 0.50 2.82 -8.43
CA VAL A 99 0.85 3.10 -7.02
C VAL A 99 0.01 2.23 -6.10
N LEU A 100 -1.30 2.23 -6.34
CA LEU A 100 -2.26 1.51 -5.54
C LEU A 100 -2.06 -0.01 -5.67
N LEU A 101 -1.80 -0.51 -6.87
CA LEU A 101 -1.49 -1.93 -7.12
C LEU A 101 -0.28 -2.38 -6.29
N GLY A 102 0.80 -1.59 -6.31
CA GLY A 102 2.01 -1.87 -5.53
C GLY A 102 1.73 -1.89 -4.03
N HIS A 103 1.15 -0.81 -3.48
CA HIS A 103 0.94 -0.68 -2.04
C HIS A 103 -0.16 -1.60 -1.47
N ALA A 104 -1.22 -1.87 -2.21
CA ALA A 104 -2.41 -2.52 -1.66
C ALA A 104 -2.51 -4.01 -1.98
N ILE A 105 -1.82 -4.51 -3.01
CA ILE A 105 -2.00 -5.89 -3.50
C ILE A 105 -0.68 -6.64 -3.55
N LEU A 106 0.36 -6.09 -4.19
CA LEU A 106 1.57 -6.87 -4.47
C LEU A 106 2.29 -7.30 -3.18
N ASP A 107 2.22 -6.50 -2.13
CA ASP A 107 2.73 -6.83 -0.79
C ASP A 107 2.04 -8.04 -0.13
N ASP A 108 0.90 -8.51 -0.64
CA ASP A 108 0.11 -9.60 -0.04
C ASP A 108 -0.12 -10.79 -0.98
N VAL A 109 -0.08 -10.58 -2.31
CA VAL A 109 -0.40 -11.61 -3.31
C VAL A 109 0.70 -12.66 -3.43
N PHE A 110 1.96 -12.26 -3.36
CA PHE A 110 3.07 -13.18 -3.59
C PHE A 110 3.42 -14.07 -2.40
N PHE A 111 2.93 -13.71 -1.21
CA PHE A 111 3.19 -14.47 0.00
C PHE A 111 2.09 -15.50 0.24
N ARG A 112 2.53 -16.74 0.39
CA ARG A 112 1.67 -17.86 0.79
C ARG A 112 1.51 -17.90 2.31
N LEU A 113 0.48 -18.61 2.74
CA LEU A 113 0.32 -19.00 4.14
C LEU A 113 1.22 -20.21 4.41
N VAL A 114 2.10 -20.11 5.39
CA VAL A 114 2.98 -21.19 5.83
C VAL A 114 2.48 -21.73 7.15
N GLU A 115 2.24 -23.04 7.22
CA GLU A 115 1.89 -23.70 8.47
C GLU A 115 3.15 -24.11 9.22
N ILE A 116 3.19 -23.75 10.50
CA ILE A 116 4.32 -24.03 11.40
C ILE A 116 3.81 -24.48 12.76
N ASN A 117 4.63 -25.28 13.44
CA ASN A 117 4.26 -25.83 14.74
C ASN A 117 4.60 -24.86 15.87
N ASP A 118 5.80 -24.28 15.82
CA ASP A 118 6.30 -23.33 16.83
C ASP A 118 6.65 -21.99 16.19
N VAL A 119 6.54 -20.93 16.98
CA VAL A 119 6.88 -19.57 16.60
C VAL A 119 8.37 -19.44 16.25
N GLU A 120 9.27 -20.19 16.90
CA GLU A 120 10.72 -20.17 16.57
C GLU A 120 11.01 -20.59 15.13
N ASP A 121 10.17 -21.47 14.55
CA ASP A 121 10.36 -21.96 13.18
C ASP A 121 10.23 -20.83 12.14
N ILE A 122 9.60 -19.70 12.48
CA ILE A 122 9.49 -18.51 11.60
C ILE A 122 10.87 -18.00 11.21
N GLY A 123 11.87 -18.13 12.08
CA GLY A 123 13.24 -17.74 11.77
C GLY A 123 13.82 -18.49 10.56
N LYS A 124 13.34 -19.71 10.29
CA LYS A 124 13.74 -20.54 9.13
C LYS A 124 13.11 -20.06 7.82
N PHE A 125 12.03 -19.26 7.90
CA PHE A 125 11.26 -18.74 6.77
C PHE A 125 11.41 -17.20 6.67
N SER A 126 12.64 -16.73 6.50
CA SER A 126 12.97 -15.30 6.49
C SER A 126 12.23 -14.50 5.42
N SER A 127 11.91 -15.11 4.28
CA SER A 127 11.22 -14.48 3.15
C SER A 127 9.69 -14.57 3.21
N ASP A 128 9.10 -15.43 4.06
CA ASP A 128 7.64 -15.60 4.12
C ASP A 128 6.97 -14.58 5.05
N LYS A 129 5.72 -14.21 4.73
CA LYS A 129 4.96 -13.17 5.43
C LYS A 129 3.88 -13.70 6.35
N PHE A 130 3.18 -14.74 5.93
CA PHE A 130 1.97 -15.20 6.60
C PHE A 130 2.16 -16.58 7.20
N PHE A 131 1.78 -16.75 8.46
CA PHE A 131 2.04 -17.97 9.21
C PHE A 131 0.82 -18.43 9.98
N THR A 132 0.45 -19.70 9.89
CA THR A 132 -0.45 -20.33 10.85
C THR A 132 0.39 -21.08 11.87
N VAL A 133 0.23 -20.71 13.14
CA VAL A 133 0.97 -21.32 14.26
C VAL A 133 0.00 -22.19 15.03
N ASN A 134 0.27 -23.50 15.10
CA ASN A 134 -0.63 -24.47 15.72
C ASN A 134 -0.83 -24.23 17.22
N SER A 135 0.23 -23.85 17.92
CA SER A 135 0.16 -23.52 19.33
C SER A 135 1.23 -22.50 19.70
N PHE A 136 0.86 -21.50 20.48
CA PHE A 136 1.79 -20.51 21.01
C PHE A 136 1.34 -20.09 22.40
N LYS A 137 2.28 -19.53 23.17
CA LYS A 137 2.02 -18.93 24.49
C LYS A 137 2.67 -17.57 24.56
N ILE A 138 2.04 -16.66 25.30
CA ILE A 138 2.47 -15.26 25.42
C ILE A 138 2.69 -14.91 26.88
N ILE A 139 3.79 -14.23 27.17
CA ILE A 139 4.10 -13.68 28.49
C ILE A 139 3.44 -12.29 28.60
N LYS A 140 2.22 -12.24 29.14
CA LYS A 140 1.45 -10.98 29.28
C LYS A 140 2.15 -9.94 30.16
N ASN A 141 2.95 -10.38 31.13
CA ASN A 141 3.59 -9.50 32.11
C ASN A 141 4.83 -8.75 31.56
N GLN A 142 5.24 -9.04 30.33
CA GLN A 142 6.40 -8.42 29.66
C GLN A 142 5.94 -7.61 28.44
N GLU A 143 4.97 -6.73 28.67
CA GLU A 143 4.48 -5.78 27.67
C GLU A 143 5.49 -4.65 27.45
N LYS A 144 5.77 -4.34 26.19
CA LYS A 144 6.48 -3.12 25.75
C LYS A 144 5.54 -2.31 24.87
N GLY A 145 5.60 -0.99 24.93
CA GLY A 145 4.61 -0.17 24.22
C GLY A 145 5.04 1.25 23.90
N TYR A 146 4.53 1.77 22.80
CA TYR A 146 4.72 3.15 22.37
C TYR A 146 3.42 3.74 21.85
N THR A 147 3.20 5.01 22.15
CA THR A 147 2.05 5.77 21.63
C THR A 147 2.56 6.84 20.68
N ARG A 148 2.11 6.77 19.43
CA ARG A 148 2.30 7.82 18.45
C ARG A 148 1.13 8.79 18.52
N VAL A 149 1.43 10.04 18.80
CA VAL A 149 0.47 11.15 18.71
C VAL A 149 0.82 11.97 17.47
N THR A 150 -0.10 12.03 16.51
CA THR A 150 0.03 12.93 15.37
C THR A 150 -0.82 14.16 15.66
N PRO A 151 -0.19 15.31 15.94
CA PRO A 151 -0.94 16.51 16.24
C PRO A 151 -1.76 16.96 15.03
N PRO A 152 -2.94 17.55 15.25
CA PRO A 152 -3.80 18.03 14.20
C PRO A 152 -3.14 19.19 13.44
N SER A 153 -3.20 19.17 12.11
CA SER A 153 -2.75 20.26 11.25
C SER A 153 -3.95 21.06 10.73
N ARG A 154 -3.96 22.39 10.93
CA ARG A 154 -4.96 23.36 10.41
C ARG A 154 -6.36 22.77 10.10
N GLY A 155 -7.10 22.35 11.13
CA GLY A 155 -8.49 21.86 11.01
C GLY A 155 -8.65 20.36 10.74
N SER A 156 -7.60 19.56 10.87
CA SER A 156 -7.67 18.08 10.76
C SER A 156 -7.80 17.39 12.12
N SER A 157 -8.19 16.11 12.09
CA SER A 157 -8.24 15.24 13.26
C SER A 157 -6.84 14.95 13.82
N MET A 158 -6.75 14.81 15.14
CA MET A 158 -5.62 14.15 15.81
C MET A 158 -5.72 12.65 15.57
N GLU A 159 -4.59 12.01 15.28
CA GLU A 159 -4.48 10.55 15.16
C GLU A 159 -3.62 10.01 16.30
N LEU A 160 -4.19 9.10 17.08
CA LEU A 160 -3.51 8.39 18.15
C LEU A 160 -3.35 6.93 17.73
N VAL A 161 -2.11 6.43 17.71
CA VAL A 161 -1.82 5.02 17.40
C VAL A 161 -0.96 4.42 18.51
N PHE A 162 -1.45 3.35 19.11
CA PHE A 162 -0.79 2.62 20.17
C PHE A 162 -0.21 1.34 19.62
N TYR A 163 1.08 1.15 19.81
CA TYR A 163 1.80 -0.05 19.47
C TYR A 163 2.12 -0.78 20.77
N ARG A 164 1.82 -2.09 20.83
CA ARG A 164 2.11 -2.98 21.94
C ARG A 164 2.80 -4.23 21.44
N LEU A 165 3.78 -4.69 22.21
CA LEU A 165 4.58 -5.87 21.95
C LEU A 165 4.52 -6.77 23.18
N PHE A 166 4.26 -8.06 22.95
CA PHE A 166 4.29 -9.10 23.96
C PHE A 166 5.26 -10.20 23.54
N GLN A 167 6.01 -10.74 24.49
CA GLN A 167 6.97 -11.80 24.20
C GLN A 167 6.26 -13.15 24.08
N PHE A 168 6.65 -13.97 23.11
CA PHE A 168 6.28 -15.38 23.08
C PHE A 168 7.11 -16.16 24.11
N GLU A 169 6.51 -17.14 24.79
CA GLU A 169 7.20 -17.91 25.85
C GLU A 169 8.41 -18.70 25.30
N ASN A 170 8.28 -19.21 24.07
CA ASN A 170 9.29 -20.02 23.41
C ASN A 170 10.24 -19.19 22.54
N SER A 171 10.26 -17.86 22.60
CA SER A 171 11.16 -17.08 21.73
C SER A 171 11.62 -15.76 22.35
N GLU A 172 12.90 -15.45 22.19
CA GLU A 172 13.46 -14.17 22.68
C GLU A 172 13.48 -13.07 21.60
N ASN A 173 13.39 -13.44 20.32
CA ASN A 173 13.53 -12.51 19.20
C ASN A 173 12.24 -12.34 18.37
N ILE A 174 11.18 -13.08 18.72
CA ILE A 174 9.89 -13.02 18.05
C ILE A 174 8.85 -12.46 19.01
N TRP A 175 8.07 -11.49 18.53
CA TRP A 175 7.17 -10.67 19.33
C TRP A 175 5.77 -10.63 18.74
N TYR A 176 4.78 -10.69 19.61
CA TYR A 176 3.37 -10.52 19.28
C TYR A 176 3.03 -9.02 19.28
N GLY A 177 2.72 -8.48 18.10
CA GLY A 177 2.44 -7.06 17.89
C GLY A 177 0.95 -6.76 17.83
N LEU A 178 0.50 -5.78 18.61
CA LEU A 178 -0.83 -5.18 18.51
C LEU A 178 -0.73 -3.69 18.21
N SER A 179 -1.57 -3.23 17.29
CA SER A 179 -1.74 -1.81 17.02
C SER A 179 -3.20 -1.39 17.17
N PHE A 180 -3.45 -0.30 17.88
CA PHE A 180 -4.77 0.29 18.06
C PHE A 180 -4.74 1.73 17.56
N ASP A 181 -5.55 2.05 16.56
CA ASP A 181 -5.67 3.41 16.03
C ASP A 181 -7.00 4.07 16.44
N LYS A 182 -6.94 5.36 16.73
CA LYS A 182 -8.13 6.20 16.94
C LYS A 182 -7.92 7.58 16.35
N LYS A 183 -8.90 8.00 15.54
CA LYS A 183 -9.00 9.36 15.01
C LYS A 183 -9.92 10.18 15.90
N VAL A 184 -9.44 11.33 16.35
CA VAL A 184 -10.16 12.28 17.20
C VAL A 184 -10.26 13.60 16.46
N LEU A 185 -11.48 14.09 16.21
CA LEU A 185 -11.72 15.22 15.30
C LEU A 185 -11.35 16.60 15.91
N THR A 186 -11.22 16.72 17.22
CA THR A 186 -11.06 18.02 17.88
C THR A 186 -9.77 18.12 18.67
N ALA A 187 -8.94 19.12 18.31
CA ALA A 187 -7.66 19.44 18.93
C ALA A 187 -7.76 20.23 20.24
N GLU A 188 -8.91 20.91 20.45
CA GLU A 188 -9.07 21.90 21.52
C GLU A 188 -9.07 21.27 22.93
N ASP A 189 -9.34 19.98 23.07
CA ASP A 189 -9.46 19.29 24.36
C ASP A 189 -8.15 18.69 24.93
N ASP A 190 -7.04 18.65 24.17
CA ASP A 190 -5.81 17.96 24.60
C ASP A 190 -4.62 18.89 24.93
N GLN A 191 -4.86 20.10 25.42
CA GLN A 191 -3.75 20.95 25.90
C GLN A 191 -2.99 20.34 27.11
N ASN A 192 -3.63 19.40 27.84
CA ASN A 192 -3.10 18.79 29.08
C ASN A 192 -2.80 17.27 28.98
N GLY A 193 -2.89 16.66 27.79
CA GLY A 193 -2.65 15.21 27.61
C GLY A 193 -3.75 14.28 28.17
N THR A 194 -4.93 14.83 28.46
CA THR A 194 -6.09 14.09 29.00
C THR A 194 -6.64 13.08 28.00
N LEU A 195 -6.70 13.41 26.71
CA LEU A 195 -7.23 12.50 25.68
C LEU A 195 -6.31 11.31 25.47
N SER A 196 -4.99 11.54 25.48
CA SER A 196 -4.00 10.46 25.43
C SER A 196 -4.12 9.51 26.64
N LYS A 197 -4.35 10.05 27.85
CA LYS A 197 -4.55 9.24 29.08
C LYS A 197 -5.85 8.44 29.05
N VAL A 198 -6.97 9.07 28.68
CA VAL A 198 -8.27 8.38 28.57
C VAL A 198 -8.22 7.30 27.49
N PHE A 199 -7.59 7.58 26.35
CA PHE A 199 -7.43 6.58 25.31
C PHE A 199 -6.49 5.44 25.74
N SER A 200 -5.40 5.74 26.46
CA SER A 200 -4.55 4.70 27.07
C SER A 200 -5.31 3.80 28.04
N ALA A 201 -6.17 4.38 28.88
CA ALA A 201 -6.98 3.62 29.83
C ALA A 201 -8.01 2.72 29.14
N ASN A 202 -8.64 3.20 28.07
CA ASN A 202 -9.56 2.39 27.27
C ASN A 202 -8.83 1.23 26.59
N ILE A 203 -7.63 1.46 26.03
CA ILE A 203 -6.82 0.39 25.44
C ILE A 203 -6.42 -0.65 26.48
N GLN A 204 -6.09 -0.23 27.71
CA GLN A 204 -5.78 -1.20 28.77
C GLN A 204 -6.98 -2.10 29.06
N ASN A 205 -8.18 -1.53 29.17
CA ASN A 205 -9.41 -2.30 29.36
C ASN A 205 -9.70 -3.25 28.17
N ASP A 206 -9.45 -2.78 26.94
CA ASP A 206 -9.55 -3.61 25.74
C ASP A 206 -8.53 -4.76 25.77
N LEU A 207 -7.30 -4.52 26.23
CA LEU A 207 -6.24 -5.52 26.37
C LEU A 207 -6.52 -6.54 27.48
N ASP A 208 -7.08 -6.10 28.60
CA ASP A 208 -7.43 -6.96 29.73
C ASP A 208 -8.49 -8.00 29.34
N THR A 209 -9.39 -7.62 28.43
CA THR A 209 -10.42 -8.52 27.87
C THR A 209 -10.02 -9.15 26.53
N TYR A 210 -8.85 -8.79 25.98
CA TYR A 210 -8.39 -9.27 24.69
C TYR A 210 -8.03 -10.76 24.72
N ASN A 211 -8.61 -11.53 23.79
CA ASN A 211 -8.25 -12.93 23.61
C ASN A 211 -7.08 -13.05 22.61
N PHE A 212 -5.87 -13.15 23.17
CA PHE A 212 -4.62 -13.35 22.44
C PHE A 212 -4.52 -14.64 21.61
N TYR A 213 -5.38 -15.62 21.88
CA TYR A 213 -5.36 -16.92 21.21
C TYR A 213 -6.43 -17.03 20.12
N ASN A 214 -7.26 -16.01 19.96
CA ASN A 214 -8.22 -15.95 18.87
C ASN A 214 -7.53 -15.38 17.62
N VAL A 215 -6.71 -16.21 16.97
CA VAL A 215 -5.88 -15.86 15.82
C VAL A 215 -6.01 -16.96 14.78
N ASP A 216 -6.34 -16.60 13.53
CA ASP A 216 -6.41 -17.56 12.42
C ASP A 216 -5.05 -17.71 11.73
N TYR A 217 -4.32 -16.60 11.60
CA TYR A 217 -2.95 -16.55 11.10
C TYR A 217 -2.23 -15.29 11.58
N PHE A 218 -0.90 -15.27 11.45
CA PHE A 218 -0.03 -14.15 11.75
C PHE A 218 0.50 -13.51 10.48
N GLU A 219 0.65 -12.20 10.51
CA GLU A 219 1.35 -11.41 9.49
C GLU A 219 2.65 -10.87 10.07
N LYS A 220 3.77 -11.20 9.42
CA LYS A 220 5.08 -10.64 9.76
C LYS A 220 5.18 -9.20 9.26
N VAL A 221 5.59 -8.29 10.16
CA VAL A 221 5.80 -6.89 9.83
C VAL A 221 7.06 -6.72 8.97
N PHE A 222 6.86 -6.57 7.66
CA PHE A 222 7.93 -6.26 6.71
C PHE A 222 8.17 -4.76 6.53
N ASN A 223 7.12 -3.94 6.65
CA ASN A 223 7.23 -2.50 6.41
C ASN A 223 8.21 -1.86 7.41
N PRO A 224 9.33 -1.26 6.97
CA PRO A 224 10.34 -0.71 7.88
C PRO A 224 9.81 0.44 8.75
N THR A 225 8.87 1.23 8.24
CA THR A 225 8.26 2.35 8.98
C THR A 225 7.36 1.83 10.09
N GLU A 226 6.55 0.83 9.79
CA GLU A 226 5.68 0.18 10.77
C GLU A 226 6.50 -0.56 11.83
N LYS A 227 7.49 -1.36 11.40
CA LYS A 227 8.43 -2.02 12.28
C LYS A 227 9.10 -1.02 13.22
N LYS A 228 9.57 0.12 12.69
CA LYS A 228 10.14 1.20 13.50
C LYS A 228 9.17 1.76 14.54
N ASN A 229 7.87 1.85 14.24
CA ASN A 229 6.89 2.34 15.21
C ASN A 229 6.68 1.37 16.37
N PHE A 230 6.64 0.06 16.11
CA PHE A 230 6.65 -0.95 17.17
C PHE A 230 7.93 -0.87 18.01
N MET A 231 9.08 -0.74 17.35
CA MET A 231 10.39 -0.67 18.01
C MET A 231 10.59 0.57 18.89
N ARG A 232 9.85 1.66 18.66
CA ARG A 232 9.93 2.87 19.51
C ARG A 232 9.49 2.63 20.96
N GLY A 233 8.74 1.56 21.23
CA GLY A 233 8.29 1.20 22.57
C GLY A 233 9.28 0.37 23.37
N ILE A 234 10.41 0.03 22.77
CA ILE A 234 11.47 -0.76 23.37
C ILE A 234 12.59 0.17 23.82
N ASP A 235 13.09 -0.04 25.04
CA ASP A 235 14.23 0.70 25.58
C ASP A 235 15.50 0.34 24.79
N ASN A 236 16.25 1.35 24.33
CA ASN A 236 17.52 1.16 23.61
C ASN A 236 18.60 0.46 24.46
N ASN A 237 18.39 0.37 25.78
CA ASN A 237 19.28 -0.36 26.70
C ASN A 237 18.97 -1.86 26.80
N ASP A 238 17.87 -2.33 26.19
CA ASP A 238 17.50 -3.73 26.20
C ASP A 238 18.39 -4.49 25.20
N LEU A 239 19.45 -5.14 25.74
CA LEU A 239 20.53 -5.80 24.98
C LEU A 239 19.97 -6.79 23.92
N LYS A 240 18.81 -7.40 24.18
CA LYS A 240 18.13 -8.35 23.28
C LYS A 240 17.74 -7.74 21.93
N PHE A 241 17.59 -6.43 21.83
CA PHE A 241 17.19 -5.74 20.60
C PHE A 241 18.33 -5.02 19.88
N ARG A 242 19.51 -5.00 20.51
CA ARG A 242 20.69 -4.33 19.98
C ARG A 242 21.42 -5.20 18.95
N ASP A 243 21.39 -6.52 19.15
CA ASP A 243 22.15 -7.50 18.34
C ASP A 243 21.28 -8.29 17.34
N SER A 244 19.95 -8.33 17.52
CA SER A 244 19.03 -9.00 16.59
C SER A 244 17.86 -8.10 16.21
N SER A 245 17.60 -7.96 14.89
CA SER A 245 16.40 -7.29 14.40
C SER A 245 15.18 -8.16 14.73
N PRO A 246 14.30 -7.77 15.67
CA PRO A 246 13.22 -8.64 16.11
C PRO A 246 12.22 -8.89 15.00
N ILE A 247 11.60 -10.07 15.04
CA ILE A 247 10.48 -10.42 14.18
C ILE A 247 9.21 -10.05 14.93
N ILE A 248 8.35 -9.27 14.28
CA ILE A 248 7.07 -8.82 14.85
C ILE A 248 5.96 -9.47 14.06
N LEU A 249 5.05 -10.14 14.76
CA LEU A 249 3.90 -10.85 14.21
C LEU A 249 2.61 -10.18 14.65
N ILE A 250 1.81 -9.76 13.70
CA ILE A 250 0.49 -9.18 13.94
C ILE A 250 -0.55 -10.29 13.79
N PRO A 251 -1.43 -10.50 14.78
CA PRO A 251 -2.51 -11.48 14.70
C PRO A 251 -3.57 -11.02 13.69
N GLN A 252 -4.02 -11.93 12.84
CA GLN A 252 -5.07 -11.70 11.86
C GLN A 252 -6.24 -12.66 12.09
N LYS A 253 -7.45 -12.17 11.79
CA LYS A 253 -8.69 -12.95 11.83
C LYS A 253 -9.34 -13.03 10.46
N GLY A 254 -10.10 -14.09 10.24
CA GLY A 254 -10.79 -14.39 9.01
C GLY A 254 -10.00 -15.32 8.10
N LYS A 255 -10.65 -15.75 7.02
CA LYS A 255 -10.04 -16.65 6.05
C LYS A 255 -8.91 -15.94 5.32
N PHE A 256 -7.75 -16.59 5.22
CA PHE A 256 -6.57 -16.07 4.53
C PHE A 256 -6.87 -15.55 3.11
N GLU A 257 -7.75 -16.24 2.38
CA GLU A 257 -8.16 -15.85 1.02
C GLU A 257 -8.94 -14.53 0.94
N GLN A 258 -9.59 -14.12 2.04
CA GLN A 258 -10.39 -12.89 2.06
C GLN A 258 -9.54 -11.62 2.22
N ARG A 259 -8.25 -11.74 2.60
CA ARG A 259 -7.35 -10.59 2.83
C ARG A 259 -7.22 -9.65 1.62
N LEU A 260 -7.39 -10.21 0.42
CA LEU A 260 -7.24 -9.48 -0.85
C LEU A 260 -8.57 -8.93 -1.38
N TYR A 261 -9.73 -9.40 -0.92
CA TYR A 261 -11.01 -9.13 -1.58
C TYR A 261 -11.39 -7.65 -1.59
N THR A 262 -11.32 -6.99 -0.43
CA THR A 262 -11.62 -5.56 -0.29
C THR A 262 -10.56 -4.69 -0.97
N LYS A 263 -9.29 -5.10 -0.92
CA LYS A 263 -8.17 -4.37 -1.55
C LYS A 263 -8.24 -4.44 -3.08
N THR A 264 -8.56 -5.62 -3.64
CA THR A 264 -8.66 -5.86 -5.09
C THR A 264 -9.90 -5.21 -5.71
N SER A 265 -11.06 -5.32 -5.07
CA SER A 265 -12.30 -4.73 -5.56
C SER A 265 -12.21 -3.20 -5.68
N GLY A 266 -11.68 -2.52 -4.66
CA GLY A 266 -11.46 -1.06 -4.71
C GLY A 266 -10.52 -0.63 -5.83
N LEU A 267 -9.48 -1.41 -6.08
CA LEU A 267 -8.52 -1.15 -7.16
C LEU A 267 -9.14 -1.29 -8.55
N VAL A 268 -9.93 -2.33 -8.79
CA VAL A 268 -10.67 -2.50 -10.05
C VAL A 268 -11.63 -1.33 -10.27
N GLN A 269 -12.36 -0.90 -9.23
CA GLN A 269 -13.27 0.25 -9.32
C GLN A 269 -12.52 1.54 -9.69
N ILE A 270 -11.41 1.85 -9.01
CA ILE A 270 -10.58 3.04 -9.29
C ILE A 270 -10.01 2.98 -10.71
N TYR A 271 -9.60 1.80 -11.17
CA TYR A 271 -9.09 1.61 -12.53
C TYR A 271 -10.16 1.87 -13.60
N LEU A 272 -11.37 1.32 -13.39
CA LEU A 272 -12.50 1.55 -14.31
C LEU A 272 -12.91 3.03 -14.36
N ILE A 273 -12.96 3.71 -13.22
CA ILE A 273 -13.24 5.15 -13.13
C ILE A 273 -12.17 5.95 -13.91
N ASN A 274 -10.89 5.61 -13.76
CA ASN A 274 -9.80 6.25 -14.51
C ASN A 274 -9.96 6.05 -16.02
N ILE A 275 -10.25 4.83 -16.46
CA ILE A 275 -10.48 4.53 -17.88
C ILE A 275 -11.63 5.37 -18.44
N ALA A 276 -12.76 5.41 -17.71
CA ALA A 276 -13.92 6.20 -18.12
C ALA A 276 -13.61 7.70 -18.19
N PHE A 277 -12.82 8.22 -17.24
CA PHE A 277 -12.38 9.61 -17.22
C PHE A 277 -11.50 9.97 -18.43
N VAL A 278 -10.50 9.14 -18.75
CA VAL A 278 -9.63 9.36 -19.93
C VAL A 278 -10.44 9.28 -21.22
N LEU A 279 -11.36 8.31 -21.32
CA LEU A 279 -12.24 8.17 -22.47
C LEU A 279 -13.10 9.44 -22.66
N PHE A 280 -13.69 9.96 -21.58
CA PHE A 280 -14.46 11.20 -21.61
C PHE A 280 -13.64 12.39 -22.11
N ILE A 281 -12.40 12.55 -21.64
CA ILE A 281 -11.53 13.65 -22.12
C ILE A 281 -11.20 13.50 -23.60
N ILE A 282 -10.89 12.29 -24.07
CA ILE A 282 -10.62 12.03 -25.50
C ILE A 282 -11.83 12.42 -26.36
N PHE A 283 -13.05 12.19 -25.87
CA PHE A 283 -14.26 12.61 -26.58
C PHE A 283 -14.36 14.13 -26.74
N GLN A 284 -14.02 14.90 -25.69
CA GLN A 284 -14.08 16.37 -25.70
C GLN A 284 -13.05 17.03 -26.63
N LEU A 285 -11.93 16.35 -26.93
CA LEU A 285 -10.83 16.92 -27.72
C LEU A 285 -11.14 16.88 -29.23
N LYS A 286 -10.90 17.98 -29.95
CA LYS A 286 -11.05 18.03 -31.41
C LYS A 286 -9.84 17.40 -32.12
N LEU A 287 -10.07 16.75 -33.26
CA LEU A 287 -9.01 16.28 -34.15
C LEU A 287 -8.39 17.46 -34.91
N LYS A 288 -7.09 17.39 -35.24
CA LYS A 288 -6.53 18.33 -36.23
C LYS A 288 -7.22 18.11 -37.57
N PRO A 289 -7.52 19.19 -38.33
CA PRO A 289 -7.92 19.01 -39.71
C PRO A 289 -6.84 18.19 -40.41
N ARG A 290 -7.25 17.11 -41.08
CA ARG A 290 -6.34 16.38 -41.98
C ARG A 290 -6.01 17.34 -43.11
N ASP A 291 -4.75 17.77 -43.19
CA ASP A 291 -4.24 18.26 -44.45
C ASP A 291 -4.29 17.09 -45.42
N ILE A 292 -5.28 17.13 -46.32
CA ILE A 292 -5.37 16.20 -47.43
C ILE A 292 -4.14 16.49 -48.30
N LYS A 293 -3.19 15.57 -48.28
CA LYS A 293 -2.21 15.38 -49.34
C LYS A 293 -2.31 13.95 -49.84
#